data_AF-A0A0D2J1N0-F1
#
_entry.id   AF-A0A0D2J1N0-F1
#
_cell.length_a   1.000
_cell.length_b   1.000
_cell.length_c   1.000
_cell.angle_alpha   90.00
_cell.angle_beta   90.00
_cell.angle_gamma   90.00
#
_symmetry.space_group_name_H-M   'P 1'
#
loop_
_entity.id
_entity.type
_entity.pdbx_description
1 polymer ?
#
loop_
_entity_poly.entity_id
_entity_poly.type
_entity_poly.pdbx_seq_one_letter_code
_entity_poly.pdbx_strand_id
1 'polypeptide(L)'
;MACDPAIYQQQQPPPPQQQQHQHQQQQQQPPLLSEQQLRLQYSAVLVRMVNGITDSLQRGKVAASVSGLADSAGLSRLLVDIRHAATHNELPTLASLRLGARHALQWLAAQYWQHQEAHLAACTARLHELLAAILRSCQAAALKGVGGGGSGAGGLGPDDGEEEGEEAGDGDGGAAGAACLVKG
;
A
#
# COMPACT_ATOMS: atom_id res chain seq x y z
N MET A 1 -48.30 34.22 52.72
CA MET A 1 -47.76 33.52 51.54
C MET A 1 -47.21 34.57 50.60
N ALA A 2 -45.93 34.90 50.70
CA ALA A 2 -45.27 35.79 49.74
C ALA A 2 -44.71 34.90 48.63
N CYS A 3 -45.18 35.08 47.39
CA CYS A 3 -44.55 34.47 46.22
C CYS A 3 -43.15 35.08 46.07
N ASP A 4 -42.13 34.22 46.10
CA ASP A 4 -40.75 34.62 45.92
C ASP A 4 -40.54 35.15 44.48
N PRO A 5 -40.21 36.45 44.29
CA PRO A 5 -39.99 37.03 42.98
C PRO A 5 -38.84 36.36 42.20
N ALA A 6 -37.97 35.60 42.86
CA ALA A 6 -36.90 34.86 42.21
C ALA A 6 -37.39 33.73 41.30
N ILE A 7 -38.58 33.15 41.55
CA ILE A 7 -39.13 32.08 40.71
C ILE A 7 -39.56 32.62 39.33
N TYR A 8 -40.03 33.87 39.26
CA TYR A 8 -40.43 34.50 37.99
C TYR A 8 -39.24 34.83 37.09
N GLN A 9 -38.05 35.07 37.65
CA GLN A 9 -36.84 35.34 36.87
C GLN A 9 -36.23 34.06 36.26
N GLN A 10 -36.42 32.89 36.89
CA GLN A 10 -35.92 31.62 36.35
C GLN A 10 -36.83 30.97 35.30
N GLN A 11 -38.06 31.46 35.13
CA GLN A 11 -39.01 30.95 34.13
C GLN A 11 -39.04 31.78 32.84
N GLN A 12 -38.19 32.82 32.71
CA GLN A 12 -38.12 33.58 31.47
C GLN A 12 -37.30 32.79 30.44
N PRO A 13 -37.84 32.57 29.21
CA PRO A 13 -37.08 31.93 28.15
C PRO A 13 -35.81 32.75 27.88
N PRO A 14 -34.68 32.10 27.59
CA PRO A 14 -33.41 32.79 27.39
C PRO A 14 -33.55 33.83 26.27
N PRO A 15 -32.83 34.97 26.35
CA PRO A 15 -32.90 36.01 25.33
C PRO A 15 -32.66 35.44 23.93
N PRO A 16 -33.31 36.00 22.88
CA PRO A 16 -33.31 35.41 21.53
C PRO A 16 -31.90 35.19 20.95
N GLN A 17 -30.92 35.99 21.37
CA GLN A 17 -29.51 35.83 20.99
C GLN A 17 -28.88 34.56 21.58
N GLN A 18 -29.22 34.18 22.82
CA GLN A 18 -28.78 32.92 23.41
C GLN A 18 -29.47 31.72 22.77
N GLN A 19 -30.76 31.84 22.41
CA GLN A 19 -31.47 30.78 21.67
C GLN A 19 -30.86 30.54 20.29
N GLN A 20 -30.46 31.61 19.59
CA GLN A 20 -29.76 31.52 18.31
C GLN A 20 -28.40 30.83 18.45
N HIS A 21 -27.59 31.21 19.45
CA HIS A 21 -26.31 30.55 19.70
C HIS A 21 -26.48 29.07 20.07
N GLN A 22 -27.51 28.71 20.85
CA GLN A 22 -27.81 27.31 21.19
C GLN A 22 -28.25 26.50 19.95
N HIS A 23 -29.11 27.06 19.10
CA HIS A 23 -29.50 26.42 17.84
C HIS A 23 -28.31 26.25 16.89
N GLN A 24 -27.42 27.24 16.83
CA GLN A 24 -26.22 27.19 15.98
C GLN A 24 -25.21 26.17 16.50
N GLN A 25 -25.08 26.00 17.83
CA GLN A 25 -24.24 24.96 18.44
C GLN A 25 -24.81 23.55 18.24
N GLN A 26 -26.13 23.35 18.29
CA GLN A 26 -26.74 22.05 17.98
C GLN A 26 -26.55 21.63 16.51
N GLN A 27 -26.49 22.60 15.59
CA GLN A 27 -26.23 22.33 14.16
C GLN A 27 -24.75 22.01 13.85
N GLN A 28 -23.83 22.20 14.80
CA GLN A 28 -22.39 21.93 14.60
C GLN A 28 -21.94 20.55 15.10
N GLN A 29 -22.84 19.71 15.61
CA GLN A 29 -22.47 18.32 15.90
C GLN A 29 -22.46 17.53 14.58
N PRO A 30 -21.33 16.91 14.20
CA PRO A 30 -21.31 16.05 13.02
C PRO A 30 -22.40 14.98 13.20
N PRO A 31 -23.23 14.71 12.19
CA PRO A 31 -24.32 13.75 12.34
C PRO A 31 -23.72 12.40 12.72
N LEU A 32 -24.07 11.91 13.92
CA LEU A 32 -23.71 10.56 14.33
C LEU A 32 -24.40 9.60 13.35
N LEU A 33 -23.59 8.83 12.62
CA LEU A 33 -24.12 7.84 11.68
C LEU A 33 -25.03 6.87 12.42
N SER A 34 -26.22 6.64 11.88
CA SER A 34 -27.09 5.57 12.38
C SER A 34 -26.40 4.21 12.25
N GLU A 35 -26.80 3.26 13.09
CA GLU A 35 -26.25 1.91 13.02
C GLU A 35 -26.43 1.27 11.64
N GLN A 36 -27.57 1.51 10.98
CA GLN A 36 -27.80 1.05 9.62
C GLN A 36 -26.79 1.63 8.64
N GLN A 37 -26.50 2.93 8.71
CA GLN A 37 -25.48 3.58 7.88
C GLN A 37 -24.10 2.98 8.12
N LEU A 38 -23.73 2.73 9.39
CA LEU A 38 -22.47 2.08 9.72
C LEU A 38 -22.40 0.65 9.13
N ARG A 39 -23.46 -0.14 9.28
CA ARG A 39 -23.50 -1.51 8.76
C ARG A 39 -23.36 -1.54 7.23
N LEU A 40 -23.98 -0.59 6.53
CA LEU A 40 -23.84 -0.46 5.08
C LEU A 40 -22.41 -0.07 4.68
N GLN A 41 -21.81 0.92 5.36
CA GLN A 41 -20.45 1.36 5.08
C GLN A 41 -19.42 0.26 5.33
N TYR A 42 -19.47 -0.42 6.48
CA TYR A 42 -18.58 -1.54 6.76
C TYR A 42 -18.75 -2.67 5.73
N SER A 43 -19.99 -3.04 5.41
CA SER A 43 -20.27 -4.08 4.43
C SER A 43 -19.70 -3.74 3.06
N ALA A 44 -19.93 -2.51 2.56
CA ALA A 44 -19.43 -2.08 1.27
C ALA A 44 -17.89 -2.15 1.18
N VAL A 45 -17.19 -1.66 2.20
CA VAL A 45 -15.73 -1.68 2.25
C VAL A 45 -15.19 -3.11 2.31
N LEU A 46 -15.77 -3.95 3.17
CA LEU A 46 -15.34 -5.35 3.32
C LEU A 46 -15.61 -6.17 2.05
N VAL A 47 -16.78 -6.01 1.43
CA VAL A 47 -17.10 -6.66 0.14
C VAL A 47 -16.12 -6.20 -0.93
N ARG A 48 -15.83 -4.90 -1.03
CA ARG A 48 -14.89 -4.36 -2.02
C ARG A 48 -13.47 -4.90 -1.81
N MET A 49 -13.02 -4.98 -0.56
CA MET A 49 -11.72 -5.55 -0.22
C MET A 49 -11.63 -7.02 -0.62
N VAL A 50 -12.58 -7.84 -0.18
CA VAL A 50 -12.56 -9.29 -0.46
C VAL A 50 -12.60 -9.53 -1.97
N ASN A 51 -13.51 -8.86 -2.69
CA ASN A 51 -13.58 -8.99 -4.15
C ASN A 51 -12.28 -8.51 -4.80
N GLY A 52 -11.73 -7.35 -4.42
CA GLY A 52 -10.48 -6.86 -5.00
C GLY A 52 -9.31 -7.84 -4.85
N ILE A 53 -9.19 -8.48 -3.67
CA ILE A 53 -8.17 -9.49 -3.43
C ILE A 53 -8.43 -10.73 -4.29
N THR A 54 -9.65 -11.29 -4.26
CA THR A 54 -9.95 -12.52 -5.01
C THR A 54 -9.86 -12.29 -6.52
N ASP A 55 -10.31 -11.15 -7.02
CA ASP A 55 -10.26 -10.80 -8.43
C ASP A 55 -8.80 -10.63 -8.90
N SER A 56 -7.92 -10.09 -8.05
CA SER A 56 -6.49 -9.99 -8.37
C SER A 56 -5.78 -11.34 -8.46
N LEU A 57 -6.32 -12.38 -7.80
CA LEU A 57 -5.79 -13.74 -7.80
C LEU A 57 -6.44 -14.64 -8.85
N GLN A 58 -7.56 -14.20 -9.43
CA GLN A 58 -8.26 -14.91 -10.48
C GLN A 58 -7.35 -15.03 -11.72
N ARG A 59 -7.07 -16.27 -12.14
CA ARG A 59 -6.26 -16.57 -13.31
C ARG A 59 -7.02 -17.44 -14.30
N GLY A 60 -6.77 -17.23 -15.59
CA GLY A 60 -7.34 -18.04 -16.68
C GLY A 60 -8.79 -17.71 -17.04
N LYS A 61 -9.34 -18.49 -17.99
CA LYS A 61 -10.69 -18.26 -18.55
C LYS A 61 -11.83 -18.81 -17.70
N VAL A 62 -11.54 -19.72 -16.76
CA VAL A 62 -12.54 -20.35 -15.90
C VAL A 62 -12.52 -19.65 -14.54
N ALA A 63 -13.68 -19.17 -14.10
CA ALA A 63 -13.84 -18.51 -12.81
C ALA A 63 -13.59 -19.51 -11.66
N ALA A 64 -12.64 -19.19 -10.78
CA ALA A 64 -12.45 -19.91 -9.53
C ALA A 64 -13.44 -19.38 -8.48
N SER A 65 -13.74 -20.20 -7.48
CA SER A 65 -14.63 -19.76 -6.40
C SER A 65 -13.96 -18.69 -5.53
N VAL A 66 -14.74 -17.71 -5.08
CA VAL A 66 -14.29 -16.67 -4.15
C VAL A 66 -13.71 -17.29 -2.87
N SER A 67 -14.31 -18.36 -2.35
CA SER A 67 -13.79 -19.08 -1.18
C SER A 67 -12.40 -19.64 -1.46
N GLY A 68 -12.20 -20.36 -2.56
CA GLY A 68 -10.90 -20.95 -2.88
C GLY A 68 -9.82 -19.90 -3.13
N LEU A 69 -10.17 -18.78 -3.79
CA LEU A 69 -9.24 -17.66 -3.97
C LEU A 69 -8.90 -16.99 -2.64
N ALA A 70 -9.89 -16.77 -1.77
CA ALA A 70 -9.67 -16.21 -0.44
C ALA A 70 -8.81 -17.11 0.44
N ASP A 71 -9.01 -18.43 0.38
CA ASP A 71 -8.18 -19.41 1.08
C ASP A 71 -6.73 -19.36 0.58
N SER A 72 -6.53 -19.25 -0.75
CA SER A 72 -5.19 -19.09 -1.33
C SER A 72 -4.51 -17.77 -0.93
N ALA A 73 -5.30 -16.74 -0.63
CA ALA A 73 -4.81 -15.44 -0.13
C ALA A 73 -4.56 -15.45 1.39
N GLY A 74 -4.91 -16.52 2.10
CA GLY A 74 -4.88 -16.56 3.57
C GLY A 74 -5.91 -15.64 4.24
N LEU A 75 -7.00 -15.31 3.56
CA LEU A 75 -8.10 -14.55 4.16
C LEU A 75 -8.88 -15.42 5.15
N SER A 76 -9.29 -14.82 6.27
CA SER A 76 -10.16 -15.50 7.23
C SER A 76 -11.51 -15.83 6.60
N ARG A 77 -12.03 -17.04 6.87
CA ARG A 77 -13.36 -17.46 6.42
C ARG A 77 -14.47 -16.49 6.85
N LEU A 78 -14.32 -15.82 7.99
CA LEU A 78 -15.23 -14.77 8.44
C LEU A 78 -15.43 -13.67 7.39
N LEU A 79 -14.38 -13.26 6.68
CA LEU A 79 -14.46 -12.22 5.65
C LEU A 79 -15.25 -12.69 4.42
N VAL A 80 -15.08 -13.97 4.05
CA VAL A 80 -15.84 -14.61 2.97
C VAL A 80 -17.33 -14.71 3.34
N ASP A 81 -17.63 -15.11 4.58
CA ASP A 81 -18.99 -15.21 5.10
C ASP A 81 -19.67 -13.84 5.16
N ILE A 82 -18.98 -12.80 5.65
CA ILE A 82 -19.47 -11.41 5.65
C ILE A 82 -19.77 -10.95 4.23
N ARG A 83 -18.85 -11.21 3.29
CA ARG A 83 -19.01 -10.82 1.89
C ARG A 83 -20.23 -11.52 1.27
N HIS A 84 -20.41 -12.81 1.50
CA HIS A 84 -21.57 -13.55 1.00
C HIS A 84 -22.88 -13.06 1.61
N ALA A 85 -22.92 -12.86 2.93
CA ALA A 85 -24.12 -12.38 3.62
C ALA A 85 -24.52 -10.98 3.18
N ALA A 86 -23.56 -10.06 3.06
CA ALA A 86 -23.82 -8.67 2.66
C ALA A 86 -24.32 -8.51 1.21
N THR A 87 -24.05 -9.47 0.30
CA THR A 87 -24.47 -9.38 -1.11
C THR A 87 -25.69 -10.24 -1.46
N HIS A 88 -25.91 -11.34 -0.74
CA HIS A 88 -26.95 -12.31 -1.09
C HIS A 88 -27.99 -12.57 0.01
N ASN A 89 -27.67 -12.27 1.28
CA ASN A 89 -28.54 -12.52 2.42
C ASN A 89 -28.86 -11.22 3.16
N GLU A 90 -29.06 -11.31 4.47
CA GLU A 90 -29.25 -10.16 5.34
C GLU A 90 -27.92 -9.50 5.68
N LEU A 91 -27.98 -8.17 5.82
CA LEU A 91 -26.83 -7.36 6.21
C LEU A 91 -26.30 -7.85 7.57
N PRO A 92 -24.99 -8.14 7.72
CA PRO A 92 -24.45 -8.63 8.99
C PRO A 92 -24.64 -7.62 10.14
N THR A 93 -24.57 -8.12 11.37
CA THR A 93 -24.64 -7.27 12.57
C THR A 93 -23.42 -6.36 12.66
N LEU A 94 -23.58 -5.18 13.27
CA LEU A 94 -22.47 -4.24 13.42
C LEU A 94 -21.28 -4.85 14.19
N ALA A 95 -21.54 -5.71 15.17
CA ALA A 95 -20.50 -6.42 15.90
C ALA A 95 -19.67 -7.35 15.00
N SER A 96 -20.34 -8.14 14.15
CA SER A 96 -19.68 -9.02 13.18
C SER A 96 -18.85 -8.22 12.17
N LEU A 97 -19.40 -7.12 11.66
CA LEU A 97 -18.70 -6.24 10.72
C LEU A 97 -17.46 -5.58 11.33
N ARG A 98 -17.52 -5.14 12.59
CA ARG A 98 -16.35 -4.61 13.31
C ARG A 98 -15.29 -5.67 13.53
N LEU A 99 -15.68 -6.90 13.83
CA LEU A 99 -14.75 -8.02 13.91
C LEU A 99 -14.10 -8.29 12.55
N GLY A 100 -14.90 -8.38 11.48
CA GLY A 100 -14.41 -8.50 10.11
C GLY A 100 -13.41 -7.41 9.74
N ALA A 101 -13.71 -6.14 10.05
CA ALA A 101 -12.79 -5.02 9.82
C ALA A 101 -11.44 -5.18 10.53
N ARG A 102 -11.41 -5.70 11.76
CA ARG A 102 -10.15 -5.99 12.46
C ARG A 102 -9.35 -7.10 11.77
N HIS A 103 -10.00 -8.18 11.37
CA HIS A 103 -9.34 -9.26 10.61
C HIS A 103 -8.81 -8.77 9.26
N ALA A 104 -9.58 -7.93 8.57
CA ALA A 104 -9.17 -7.29 7.33
C ALA A 104 -7.93 -6.40 7.50
N LEU A 105 -7.91 -5.54 8.52
CA LEU A 105 -6.76 -4.68 8.81
C LEU A 105 -5.51 -5.47 9.20
N GLN A 106 -5.67 -6.53 10.00
CA GLN A 106 -4.56 -7.44 10.33
C GLN A 106 -3.98 -8.11 9.09
N TRP A 107 -4.85 -8.58 8.19
CA TRP A 107 -4.40 -9.17 6.92
C TRP A 107 -3.67 -8.15 6.05
N LEU A 108 -4.21 -6.93 5.89
CA LEU A 108 -3.57 -5.87 5.11
C LEU A 108 -2.20 -5.48 5.67
N ALA A 109 -2.08 -5.39 7.00
CA ALA A 109 -0.80 -5.12 7.64
C ALA A 109 0.24 -6.20 7.31
N ALA A 110 -0.12 -7.47 7.48
CA ALA A 110 0.81 -8.59 7.30
C ALA A 110 1.14 -8.87 5.82
N GLN A 111 0.13 -8.88 4.94
CA GLN A 111 0.27 -9.37 3.57
C GLN A 111 0.52 -8.27 2.54
N TYR A 112 0.23 -7.01 2.87
CA TYR A 112 0.39 -5.90 1.95
C TYR A 112 1.42 -4.88 2.45
N TRP A 113 1.17 -4.20 3.58
CA TRP A 113 2.05 -3.10 4.01
C TRP A 113 3.45 -3.55 4.42
N GLN A 114 3.58 -4.63 5.21
CA GLN A 114 4.89 -5.15 5.62
C GLN A 114 5.74 -5.60 4.43
N HIS A 115 5.14 -6.26 3.44
CA HIS A 115 5.85 -6.64 2.22
C HIS A 115 6.32 -5.43 1.41
N GLN A 116 5.48 -4.38 1.31
CA GLN A 116 5.87 -3.15 0.64
C GLN A 116 7.01 -2.43 1.36
N GLU A 117 6.93 -2.32 2.68
CA GLU A 117 7.98 -1.74 3.51
C GLU A 117 9.30 -2.48 3.31
N ALA A 118 9.29 -3.81 3.40
CA ALA A 118 10.47 -4.64 3.20
C ALA A 118 11.06 -4.48 1.80
N HIS A 119 10.20 -4.44 0.76
CA HIS A 119 10.64 -4.24 -0.61
C HIS A 119 11.29 -2.87 -0.82
N LEU A 120 10.66 -1.81 -0.30
CA LEU A 120 11.23 -0.45 -0.38
C LEU A 120 12.57 -0.36 0.35
N ALA A 121 12.68 -0.93 1.55
CA ALA A 121 13.92 -0.98 2.32
C ALA A 121 15.04 -1.72 1.54
N ALA A 122 14.71 -2.86 0.93
CA ALA A 122 15.65 -3.63 0.11
C ALA A 122 16.11 -2.84 -1.13
N CYS A 123 15.19 -2.15 -1.82
CA CYS A 123 15.54 -1.29 -2.95
C CYS A 123 16.47 -0.14 -2.54
N THR A 124 16.18 0.52 -1.42
CA THR A 124 17.03 1.61 -0.89
C THR A 124 18.42 1.09 -0.53
N ALA A 125 18.51 -0.05 0.17
CA ALA A 125 19.79 -0.67 0.50
C ALA A 125 20.60 -1.00 -0.78
N ARG A 126 19.95 -1.57 -1.79
CA ARG A 126 20.59 -1.90 -3.07
C ARG A 126 21.11 -0.67 -3.79
N LEU A 127 20.36 0.42 -3.80
CA LEU A 127 20.82 1.69 -4.39
C LEU A 127 22.05 2.22 -3.66
N HIS A 128 22.07 2.19 -2.33
CA HIS A 128 23.23 2.59 -1.56
C HIS A 128 24.47 1.72 -1.85
N GLU A 129 24.31 0.41 -1.96
CA GLU A 129 25.40 -0.51 -2.33
C GLU A 129 25.99 -0.18 -3.70
N LEU A 130 25.14 0.05 -4.71
CA LEU A 130 25.57 0.37 -6.06
C LEU A 130 26.28 1.73 -6.12
N LEU A 131 25.74 2.75 -5.47
CA LEU A 131 26.37 4.07 -5.40
C LEU A 131 27.73 3.99 -4.68
N ALA A 132 27.82 3.26 -3.58
CA ALA A 132 29.07 3.06 -2.86
C ALA A 132 30.10 2.30 -3.72
N ALA A 133 29.67 1.30 -4.49
CA ALA A 133 30.53 0.59 -5.42
C ALA A 133 31.05 1.50 -6.54
N ILE A 134 30.19 2.32 -7.14
CA ILE A 134 30.57 3.30 -8.15
C ILE A 134 31.61 4.29 -7.59
N LEU A 135 31.35 4.85 -6.40
CA LEU A 135 32.28 5.79 -5.76
C LEU A 135 33.65 5.15 -5.47
N ARG A 136 33.69 3.91 -4.98
CA ARG A 136 34.95 3.17 -4.77
C ARG A 136 35.70 2.96 -6.09
N SER A 137 35.00 2.57 -7.16
CA SER A 137 35.60 2.39 -8.49
C SER A 137 36.17 3.71 -9.03
N CYS A 138 35.46 4.82 -8.90
CA CYS A 138 35.93 6.14 -9.30
C CYS A 138 37.19 6.56 -8.51
N GLN A 139 37.22 6.34 -7.20
CA GLN A 139 38.38 6.64 -6.36
C GLN A 139 39.60 5.79 -6.76
N ALA A 140 39.41 4.49 -6.98
CA ALA A 140 40.49 3.59 -7.40
C ALA A 140 41.06 3.99 -8.78
N ALA A 141 40.21 4.41 -9.72
CA ALA A 141 40.64 4.91 -11.02
C ALA A 141 41.42 6.24 -10.90
N ALA A 142 40.96 7.15 -10.06
CA ALA A 142 41.64 8.43 -9.82
C ALA A 142 43.06 8.24 -9.26
N LEU A 143 43.25 7.31 -8.32
CA LEU A 143 44.58 7.00 -7.76
C LEU A 143 45.55 6.42 -8.80
N LYS A 144 45.06 5.59 -9.72
CA LYS A 144 45.87 5.04 -10.83
C LYS A 144 46.26 6.11 -11.86
N GLY A 145 45.40 7.09 -12.11
CA GLY A 145 45.66 8.19 -13.04
C GLY A 145 46.75 9.18 -12.60
N VAL A 146 47.10 9.20 -11.31
CA VAL A 146 48.12 10.12 -10.75
C VAL A 146 49.55 9.57 -10.85
N GLY A 147 49.75 8.27 -11.09
CA GLY A 147 51.07 7.63 -11.15
C GLY A 147 51.72 7.53 -12.54
N GLY A 148 51.05 7.95 -13.61
CA GLY A 148 51.48 7.76 -15.00
C GLY A 148 52.24 8.93 -15.64
N GLY A 149 52.77 9.87 -14.84
CA GLY A 149 53.59 10.99 -15.32
C GLY A 149 55.06 10.61 -15.47
N GLY A 150 55.40 9.71 -16.39
CA GLY A 150 56.76 9.35 -16.75
C GLY A 150 57.01 9.58 -18.23
N SER A 151 57.81 10.61 -18.55
CA SER A 151 58.23 11.01 -19.90
C SER A 151 58.86 9.86 -20.70
N GLY A 152 58.52 9.80 -21.98
CA GLY A 152 59.20 8.96 -22.99
C GLY A 152 58.76 9.36 -24.39
N ALA A 153 59.33 10.46 -24.90
CA ALA A 153 59.23 10.84 -26.30
C ALA A 153 60.07 9.89 -27.17
N GLY A 154 59.52 9.39 -28.28
CA GLY A 154 60.32 8.77 -29.34
C GLY A 154 59.56 7.91 -30.35
N GLY A 155 59.34 8.46 -31.55
CA GLY A 155 59.59 7.70 -32.80
C GLY A 155 58.40 7.02 -33.51
N LEU A 156 57.87 7.73 -34.51
CA LEU A 156 57.77 7.34 -35.94
C LEU A 156 57.24 5.94 -36.34
N GLY A 157 56.18 5.96 -37.16
CA GLY A 157 56.12 5.18 -38.42
C GLY A 157 55.05 4.07 -38.49
N PRO A 158 54.20 4.03 -39.55
CA PRO A 158 53.14 3.05 -39.74
C PRO A 158 53.67 1.79 -40.47
N ASP A 159 53.07 0.63 -40.22
CA ASP A 159 53.15 -0.53 -41.13
C ASP A 159 52.00 -1.51 -40.82
N ASP A 160 51.68 -2.31 -41.82
CA ASP A 160 50.37 -2.82 -42.17
C ASP A 160 50.31 -4.33 -41.87
N GLY A 161 49.13 -4.85 -41.56
CA GLY A 161 49.00 -6.30 -41.35
C GLY A 161 47.58 -6.73 -41.02
N GLU A 162 46.82 -7.05 -42.06
CA GLU A 162 45.62 -7.89 -41.99
C GLU A 162 46.02 -9.31 -41.56
N GLU A 163 45.36 -9.87 -40.55
CA GLU A 163 45.12 -11.32 -40.47
C GLU A 163 43.75 -11.58 -39.82
N GLU A 164 42.89 -12.24 -40.59
CA GLU A 164 41.66 -12.88 -40.14
C GLU A 164 41.99 -14.20 -39.43
N GLY A 165 41.19 -14.54 -38.41
CA GLY A 165 41.25 -15.83 -37.74
C GLY A 165 40.08 -16.01 -36.77
N GLU A 166 39.07 -16.77 -37.21
CA GLU A 166 38.00 -17.35 -36.39
C GLU A 166 38.55 -18.13 -35.19
N GLU A 167 37.85 -18.09 -34.04
CA GLU A 167 37.33 -19.32 -33.44
C GLU A 167 36.31 -19.05 -32.31
N ALA A 168 35.37 -19.99 -32.21
CA ALA A 168 34.18 -20.00 -31.38
C ALA A 168 34.46 -20.31 -29.90
N GLY A 169 33.58 -19.83 -29.01
CA GLY A 169 33.58 -20.19 -27.59
C GLY A 169 32.19 -20.00 -26.98
N ASP A 170 31.47 -21.12 -26.90
CA ASP A 170 30.18 -21.34 -26.25
C ASP A 170 30.28 -21.16 -24.72
N GLY A 171 29.20 -20.72 -24.05
CA GLY A 171 29.22 -20.45 -22.61
C GLY A 171 27.93 -19.88 -22.02
N ASP A 172 26.94 -20.74 -21.89
CA ASP A 172 25.70 -20.59 -21.10
C ASP A 172 25.95 -20.19 -19.62
N GLY A 173 24.98 -19.49 -19.04
CA GLY A 173 25.02 -19.04 -17.65
C GLY A 173 23.82 -18.15 -17.27
N GLY A 174 22.65 -18.76 -17.13
CA GLY A 174 21.39 -18.10 -16.85
C GLY A 174 21.32 -17.27 -15.56
N ALA A 175 20.51 -16.22 -15.61
CA ALA A 175 19.93 -15.55 -14.45
C ALA A 175 18.42 -15.38 -14.67
N ALA A 176 17.65 -16.36 -14.18
CA ALA A 176 16.21 -16.20 -13.97
C ALA A 176 16.01 -15.28 -12.75
N GLY A 177 15.26 -14.19 -12.93
CA GLY A 177 15.01 -13.26 -11.83
C GLY A 177 14.02 -12.15 -12.17
N ALA A 178 12.73 -12.49 -12.08
CA ALA A 178 11.62 -11.60 -11.73
C ALA A 178 11.43 -10.30 -12.53
N ALA A 179 10.54 -10.36 -13.53
CA ALA A 179 9.80 -9.19 -14.01
C ALA A 179 8.31 -9.53 -14.10
N CYS A 180 7.58 -9.41 -12.99
CA CYS A 180 6.13 -9.42 -13.01
C CYS A 180 5.67 -8.01 -13.42
N LEU A 181 5.59 -7.79 -14.73
CA LEU A 181 5.06 -6.56 -15.32
C LEU A 181 3.56 -6.50 -15.06
N VAL A 182 3.15 -5.53 -14.24
CA VAL A 182 1.78 -5.00 -14.25
C VAL A 182 1.54 -4.44 -15.65
N LYS A 183 0.64 -5.07 -16.41
CA LYS A 183 -0.03 -4.43 -17.54
C LYS A 183 -1.49 -4.25 -17.13
N GLY A 184 -1.91 -2.98 -17.16
CA GLY A 184 -3.31 -2.58 -17.01
C GLY A 184 -4.14 -2.85 -18.25
#